data_AF-A0A967WPW1-F1
#
_entry.id   AF-A0A967WPW1-F1
#
_cell.length_a   1.000
_cell.length_b   1.000
_cell.length_c   1.000
_cell.angle_alpha   90.00
_cell.angle_beta   90.00
_cell.angle_gamma   90.00
#
_symmetry.space_group_name_H-M   'P 1'
#
loop_
_entity.id
_entity.type
_entity.pdbx_description
1 polymer ?
#
loop_
_entity_poly.entity_id
_entity_poly.type
_entity_poly.pdbx_seq_one_letter_code
_entity_poly.pdbx_strand_id
1 'polypeptide(L)' 'MSAVNVNVDVHHLTRVEGHGNIVIDVKNGELVKCEWQIVEAPRFFESFLRGR' A
#
# COMPACT_ATOMS: atom_id res chain seq x y z
N MET A 1 -12.16 25.80 -2.73
CA MET A 1 -10.89 25.12 -3.05
C MET A 1 -10.98 24.66 -4.50
N SER A 2 -9.93 24.79 -5.31
CA SER A 2 -9.92 24.26 -6.67
C SER A 2 -10.15 22.75 -6.64
N ALA A 3 -10.93 22.22 -7.59
CA ALA A 3 -11.20 20.80 -7.71
C ALA A 3 -9.91 20.09 -8.18
N VAL A 4 -9.11 19.60 -7.25
CA VAL A 4 -7.87 18.88 -7.54
C VAL A 4 -8.17 17.39 -7.65
N ASN A 5 -7.81 16.79 -8.78
CA ASN A 5 -7.89 15.35 -9.01
C ASN A 5 -6.47 14.78 -9.12
N VAL A 6 -6.18 13.71 -8.40
CA VAL A 6 -4.86 13.04 -8.41
C VAL A 6 -5.06 11.55 -8.49
N ASN A 7 -4.30 10.89 -9.37
CA ASN A 7 -4.20 9.44 -9.42
C ASN A 7 -2.73 9.05 -9.31
N VAL A 8 -2.40 8.25 -8.30
CA VAL A 8 -1.07 7.67 -8.10
C VAL A 8 -1.22 6.17 -8.06
N ASP A 9 -0.46 5.49 -8.91
CA ASP A 9 -0.34 4.04 -8.92
C ASP A 9 1.14 3.70 -9.12
N VAL A 10 1.81 3.33 -8.03
CA VAL A 10 3.23 3.01 -8.05
C VAL A 10 3.41 1.57 -7.62
N HIS A 11 3.88 0.77 -8.56
CA HIS A 11 4.32 -0.60 -8.32
C HIS A 11 5.76 -0.65 -7.82
N HIS A 12 6.04 -1.54 -6.87
CA HIS A 12 7.36 -1.75 -6.29
C HIS A 12 7.99 -0.47 -5.75
N LEU A 13 7.34 0.14 -4.76
CA LEU A 13 7.82 1.37 -4.14
C LEU A 13 9.23 1.16 -3.55
N THR A 14 10.14 2.08 -3.84
CA THR A 14 11.53 2.02 -3.36
C THR A 14 11.72 2.75 -2.03
N ARG A 15 12.84 2.48 -1.35
CA ARG A 15 13.22 3.09 -0.05
C ARG A 15 12.22 2.78 1.09
N VAL A 16 11.68 1.57 1.06
CA VAL A 16 10.86 0.96 2.12
C VAL A 16 11.45 -0.40 2.48
N GLU A 17 11.15 -0.91 3.67
CA GLU A 17 11.39 -2.32 4.00
C GLU A 17 10.24 -3.17 3.45
N GLY A 18 10.53 -4.40 3.03
CA GLY A 18 9.55 -5.29 2.39
C GLY A 18 9.17 -4.88 0.96
N HIS A 19 8.07 -5.45 0.47
CA HIS A 19 7.58 -5.23 -0.89
C HIS A 19 6.15 -4.72 -0.88
N GLY A 20 5.93 -3.55 -1.49
CA GLY A 20 4.58 -3.01 -1.61
C GLY A 20 4.35 -2.09 -2.79
N ASN A 21 3.08 -1.96 -3.14
CA ASN A 21 2.56 -0.95 -4.06
C ASN A 21 1.78 0.10 -3.27
N ILE A 22 1.64 1.30 -3.85
CA ILE A 22 0.81 2.36 -3.28
C ILE A 22 -0.18 2.87 -4.32
N VAL A 23 -1.45 2.93 -3.93
CA VAL A 23 -2.55 3.44 -4.76
C VAL A 23 -3.24 4.61 -4.05
N ILE A 24 -3.28 5.77 -4.70
CA ILE A 24 -3.93 6.98 -4.20
C ILE A 24 -4.89 7.52 -5.27
N ASP A 25 -6.11 7.84 -4.86
CA ASP A 25 -7.10 8.55 -5.67
C ASP A 25 -7.64 9.75 -4.87
N VAL A 26 -7.51 10.94 -5.45
CA VAL A 26 -8.07 12.19 -4.93
C VAL A 26 -9.07 12.71 -5.95
N LYS A 27 -10.29 13.03 -5.51
CA LYS A 27 -11.36 13.60 -6.33
C LYS A 27 -11.86 14.88 -5.72
N ASN A 28 -11.88 15.96 -6.49
CA ASN A 28 -12.34 17.29 -6.06
C ASN A 28 -11.68 17.77 -4.75
N GLY A 29 -10.41 17.43 -4.54
CA GLY A 29 -9.65 17.75 -3.34
C GLY A 29 -9.89 16.79 -2.15
N GLU A 30 -10.72 15.77 -2.31
CA GLU A 30 -10.99 14.75 -1.28
C GLU A 30 -10.23 13.45 -1.58
N LEU A 31 -9.54 12.89 -0.58
CA LEU A 31 -8.87 11.61 -0.68
C LEU A 31 -9.90 10.48 -0.60
N VAL A 32 -10.18 9.83 -1.74
CA VAL A 32 -11.19 8.77 -1.84
C VAL A 32 -10.61 7.35 -1.80
N LYS A 33 -9.30 7.21 -2.08
CA LYS A 33 -8.59 5.93 -2.00
C LYS A 33 -7.16 6.15 -1.50
N CYS A 34 -6.74 5.33 -0.54
CA CYS A 34 -5.36 5.27 -0.04
C CYS A 34 -5.08 3.82 0.41
N GLU A 35 -4.37 3.07 -0.42
CA GLU A 35 -4.05 1.66 -0.15
C GLU A 35 -2.54 1.45 -0.13
N TRP A 36 -2.08 0.75 0.91
CA TRP A 36 -0.80 0.07 0.94
C TRP A 36 -1.02 -1.40 0.62
N GLN A 37 -0.48 -1.86 -0.50
CA GLN A 37 -0.69 -3.22 -0.96
C GLN A 37 0.58 -4.02 -0.74
N ILE A 38 0.53 -5.01 0.15
CA ILE A 38 1.63 -5.96 0.38
C ILE A 38 1.57 -7.01 -0.73
N VAL A 39 2.62 -7.08 -1.54
CA VAL A 39 2.68 -7.98 -2.71
C VAL A 39 3.57 -9.20 -2.51
N GLU A 40 4.17 -9.33 -1.32
CA GLU A 40 4.95 -10.51 -0.97
C GLU A 40 4.07 -11.65 -0.44
N ALA A 41 4.53 -12.88 -0.66
CA ALA A 41 3.89 -14.05 -0.07
C ALA A 41 4.04 -14.02 1.46
N PRO A 42 2.97 -14.29 2.22
CA PRO A 42 3.05 -14.38 3.68
C PRO A 42 4.05 -15.48 4.09
N ARG A 43 4.96 -15.12 4.99
CA ARG A 43 6.03 -16.03 5.45
C ARG A 43 5.59 -16.95 6.60
N PHE A 44 4.44 -16.66 7.22
CA PHE A 44 3.81 -17.47 8.28
C PHE A 44 4.73 -17.89 9.43
N PHE A 45 5.71 -17.04 9.81
CA PHE A 45 6.65 -17.37 10.88
C PHE A 45 5.96 -17.67 12.21
N GLU A 46 4.78 -17.10 12.47
CA GLU A 46 4.02 -17.43 13.69
C GLU A 46 3.66 -18.93 13.77
N SER A 47 3.50 -19.61 12.63
CA SER A 47 3.21 -21.03 12.60
C SER A 47 4.41 -21.88 13.05
N PHE A 48 5.64 -21.44 12.80
CA PHE A 48 6.85 -22.16 13.20
C PHE A 48 7.11 -22.12 14.70
N LEU A 49 6.50 -21.17 15.41
CA LEU A 49 6.69 -20.97 16.85
C LEU A 49 5.59 -21.61 17.70
N ARG A 50 4.59 -22.27 17.09
CA ARG A 50 3.53 -22.95 17.85
C ARG A 50 4.12 -24.09 18.70
N GLY A 51 3.84 -24.08 20.00
CA GLY A 51 4.28 -25.12 20.94
C GLY A 51 5.75 -25.01 21.37
N ARG A 52 6.39 -23.87 21.10
CA ARG A 52 7.69 -23.48 21.64
C ARG A 52 7.56 -22.31 22.60
#